data_AF-A0A2A5FSN0-F1
#
_entry.id   AF-A0A2A5FSN0-F1
#
_cell.length_a   1.000
_cell.length_b   1.000
_cell.length_c   1.000
_cell.angle_alpha   90.00
_cell.angle_beta   90.00
_cell.angle_gamma   90.00
#
_symmetry.space_group_name_H-M   'P 1'
#
loop_
_entity.id
_entity.type
_entity.pdbx_description
1 polymer ?
#
loop_
_entity_poly.entity_id
_entity_poly.type
_entity_poly.pdbx_seq_one_letter_code
_entity_poly.pdbx_strand_id
1 'polypeptide(L)'
;MKKTLLLLFLILSLFSAFPQDAGDFFTSANTFFQQYTQKGLVKYDDLKQDSTDLPMLITMLGNTDINTLNGSKQKAFLINAYNLLVIKSIMDNYPVNSVQDVNGFFDQKKYRIGNESLTLNELETLMREKFRDARIHFTLVCGARGCPPLLNGAYTSDMLFFQLEKQAKAVINSKKLIQIDIERRAVQISEIFKWYKDDFLENHENLLSYINMYRRNKIPSDYEINYLPYDWALNRFITKEEKQKIQDSTGVNIQNYTPSVLLKEGQSEVKWFNNLYTQTQGFDMIGKTVNYGSRGSYFTSVFQFMTGVSTKLNIGAEVWLKSVRNDEIGSSAFKLLKFESDSNSRTAISYFGPKVRFTPVKKLQRFSVQSTWLFPYEQDQEGTKAKPYLSEDRHIWITEFFYDKPLTEKIQLFSRLSTWVYFDKKFERQTYISSPASMFLSWFPNKIFTIYGMVEFWPTYGNNLFSSYFLQSGVGGKYQVIKGVLELEILYTDFLVGKNSGNGKTFNLGVRMLR
;
A
#
# COMPACT_ATOMS: atom_id res chain seq x y z
N MET A 1 -60.29 -45.04 22.21
CA MET A 1 -60.25 -43.66 22.75
C MET A 1 -58.82 -43.12 22.91
N LYS A 2 -58.00 -43.11 21.84
CA LYS A 2 -56.61 -42.59 21.90
C LYS A 2 -56.16 -41.79 20.65
N LYS A 3 -57.10 -41.43 19.75
CA LYS A 3 -56.79 -40.63 18.55
C LYS A 3 -57.43 -39.24 18.52
N THR A 4 -58.25 -38.90 19.51
CA THR A 4 -58.94 -37.60 19.57
C THR A 4 -58.23 -36.55 20.46
N LEU A 5 -57.17 -36.94 21.19
CA LEU A 5 -56.43 -36.02 22.08
C LEU A 5 -55.24 -35.33 21.40
N LEU A 6 -54.81 -35.77 20.21
CA LEU A 6 -53.65 -35.18 19.51
C LEU A 6 -54.03 -33.98 18.61
N LEU A 7 -55.30 -33.78 18.30
CA LEU A 7 -55.76 -32.63 17.51
C LEU A 7 -56.05 -31.38 18.35
N LEU A 8 -56.15 -31.50 19.68
CA LEU A 8 -56.39 -30.35 20.56
C LEU A 8 -55.11 -29.60 20.97
N PHE A 9 -53.93 -30.20 20.76
CA PHE A 9 -52.64 -29.56 21.05
C PHE A 9 -51.99 -28.87 19.85
N LEU A 10 -52.54 -29.06 18.63
CA LEU A 10 -52.04 -28.41 17.41
C LEU A 10 -52.80 -27.12 17.03
N ILE A 11 -53.81 -26.73 17.83
CA ILE A 11 -54.62 -25.52 17.59
C ILE A 11 -54.24 -24.38 18.56
N LEU A 12 -53.31 -24.61 19.52
CA LEU A 12 -52.86 -23.59 20.47
C LEU A 12 -51.46 -22.99 20.19
N SER A 13 -50.96 -23.12 18.96
CA SER A 13 -49.77 -22.38 18.49
C SER A 13 -50.09 -21.36 17.40
N LEU A 14 -51.34 -20.85 17.36
CA LEU A 14 -51.62 -19.52 16.83
C LEU A 14 -51.22 -18.49 17.89
N PHE A 15 -49.93 -18.41 18.22
CA PHE A 15 -49.40 -17.23 18.87
C PHE A 15 -49.39 -16.12 17.84
N SER A 16 -50.32 -15.19 18.05
CA SER A 16 -50.32 -13.83 17.56
C SER A 16 -48.92 -13.34 17.18
N ALA A 17 -48.64 -13.24 15.88
CA ALA A 17 -47.66 -12.29 15.39
C ALA A 17 -48.27 -10.90 15.64
N PHE A 18 -48.15 -10.42 16.88
CA PHE A 18 -48.37 -9.00 17.14
C PHE A 18 -47.39 -8.24 16.23
N PRO A 19 -47.85 -7.25 15.46
CA PRO A 19 -46.92 -6.35 14.80
C PRO A 19 -45.98 -5.80 15.87
N GLN A 20 -44.68 -6.12 15.76
CA GLN A 20 -43.68 -5.47 16.59
C GLN A 20 -43.80 -3.98 16.29
N ASP A 21 -44.27 -3.21 17.28
CA ASP A 21 -44.41 -1.78 17.12
C ASP A 21 -43.01 -1.23 16.80
N ALA A 22 -42.95 -0.30 15.85
CA ALA A 22 -41.71 0.40 15.54
C ALA A 22 -41.08 1.08 16.78
N GLY A 23 -41.85 1.28 17.86
CA GLY A 23 -41.34 1.66 19.19
C GLY A 23 -40.24 0.72 19.74
N ASP A 24 -40.36 -0.59 19.53
CA ASP A 24 -39.37 -1.58 19.97
C ASP A 24 -38.09 -1.51 19.14
N PHE A 25 -38.21 -1.23 17.84
CA PHE A 25 -37.06 -1.06 16.95
C PHE A 25 -36.20 0.16 17.34
N PHE A 26 -36.80 1.33 17.54
CA PHE A 26 -36.04 2.54 17.87
C PHE A 26 -35.28 2.41 19.19
N THR A 27 -35.90 1.76 20.18
CA THR A 27 -35.27 1.49 21.47
C THR A 27 -34.08 0.55 21.31
N SER A 28 -34.27 -0.56 20.61
CA SER A 28 -33.21 -1.54 20.34
C SER A 28 -32.05 -0.94 19.52
N ALA A 29 -32.38 -0.17 18.48
CA ALA A 29 -31.39 0.52 17.65
C ALA A 29 -30.62 1.57 18.46
N ASN A 30 -31.30 2.29 19.36
CA ASN A 30 -30.65 3.28 20.22
C ASN A 30 -29.61 2.62 21.14
N THR A 31 -30.00 1.53 21.81
CA THR A 31 -29.08 0.75 22.65
C THR A 31 -27.89 0.24 21.85
N PHE A 32 -28.13 -0.33 20.66
CA PHE A 32 -27.07 -0.80 19.77
C PHE A 32 -26.07 0.31 19.41
N PHE A 33 -26.55 1.46 18.93
CA PHE A 33 -25.67 2.56 18.57
C PHE A 33 -24.90 3.09 19.79
N GLN A 34 -25.54 3.18 20.95
CA GLN A 34 -24.88 3.61 22.20
C GLN A 34 -23.76 2.67 22.66
N GLN A 35 -23.94 1.37 22.45
CA GLN A 35 -22.98 0.34 22.83
C GLN A 35 -21.78 0.30 21.87
N TYR A 36 -22.06 0.28 20.57
CA TYR A 36 -21.05 0.01 19.54
C TYR A 36 -20.54 1.24 18.80
N THR A 37 -20.98 2.45 19.17
CA THR A 37 -20.45 3.70 18.61
C THR A 37 -19.71 4.50 19.67
N GLN A 38 -18.55 5.03 19.32
CA GLN A 38 -17.81 5.95 20.19
C GLN A 38 -17.09 7.01 19.37
N LYS A 39 -17.31 8.28 19.71
CA LYS A 39 -16.74 9.45 19.00
C LYS A 39 -17.03 9.44 17.49
N GLY A 40 -18.18 8.90 17.10
CA GLY A 40 -18.60 8.79 15.70
C GLY A 40 -17.91 7.68 14.90
N LEU A 41 -17.20 6.77 15.57
CA LEU A 41 -16.56 5.58 15.00
C LEU A 41 -17.23 4.32 15.57
N VAL A 42 -17.16 3.21 14.82
CA VAL A 42 -17.83 1.95 15.18
C VAL A 42 -16.84 0.96 15.79
N LYS A 43 -17.22 0.31 16.88
CA LYS A 43 -16.42 -0.72 17.57
C LYS A 43 -16.61 -2.09 16.91
N TYR A 44 -16.13 -2.25 15.67
CA TYR A 44 -16.29 -3.49 14.90
C TYR A 44 -15.70 -4.74 15.58
N ASP A 45 -14.60 -4.57 16.34
CA ASP A 45 -13.97 -5.68 17.06
C ASP A 45 -14.86 -6.19 18.22
N ASP A 46 -15.61 -5.31 18.88
CA ASP A 46 -16.61 -5.67 19.89
C ASP A 46 -17.81 -6.34 19.22
N LEU A 47 -18.29 -5.80 18.10
CA LEU A 47 -19.38 -6.38 17.30
C LEU A 47 -19.06 -7.78 16.76
N LYS A 48 -17.79 -8.10 16.50
CA LYS A 48 -17.39 -9.45 16.06
C LYS A 48 -17.72 -10.52 17.10
N GLN A 49 -17.79 -10.14 18.37
CA GLN A 49 -18.15 -11.03 19.47
C GLN A 49 -19.65 -11.04 19.75
N ASP A 50 -20.39 -10.07 19.22
CA ASP A 50 -21.85 -10.01 19.29
C ASP A 50 -22.49 -10.89 18.23
N SER A 51 -23.26 -11.88 18.68
CA SER A 51 -24.04 -12.77 17.81
C SER A 51 -25.53 -12.45 17.79
N THR A 52 -25.98 -11.44 18.55
CA THR A 52 -27.41 -11.27 18.86
C THR A 52 -27.96 -9.91 18.43
N ASP A 53 -27.32 -8.80 18.81
CA ASP A 53 -27.95 -7.48 18.69
C ASP A 53 -28.13 -7.04 17.23
N LEU A 54 -27.05 -7.13 16.43
CA LEU A 54 -27.11 -6.74 15.01
C LEU A 54 -28.05 -7.66 14.20
N PRO A 55 -27.96 -9.00 14.26
CA PRO A 55 -28.90 -9.88 13.55
C PRO A 55 -30.38 -9.65 13.92
N MET A 56 -30.67 -9.40 15.21
CA MET A 56 -32.02 -9.07 15.67
C MET A 56 -32.53 -7.80 15.00
N LEU A 57 -31.73 -6.72 14.99
CA LEU A 57 -32.10 -5.46 14.35
C LEU A 57 -32.32 -5.62 12.85
N ILE A 58 -31.46 -6.38 12.15
CA ILE A 58 -31.66 -6.67 10.72
C ILE A 58 -32.97 -7.43 10.48
N THR A 59 -33.36 -8.33 11.39
CA THR A 59 -34.64 -9.04 11.31
C THR A 59 -35.82 -8.08 11.52
N MET A 60 -35.73 -7.17 12.50
CA MET A 60 -36.75 -6.13 12.72
C MET A 60 -36.92 -5.22 11.50
N LEU A 61 -35.82 -4.84 10.83
CA LEU A 61 -35.89 -4.07 9.58
C LEU A 61 -36.73 -4.78 8.51
N GLY A 62 -36.52 -6.09 8.33
CA GLY A 62 -37.26 -6.90 7.37
C GLY A 62 -38.73 -7.15 7.73
N ASN A 63 -39.10 -7.08 9.01
CA ASN A 63 -40.47 -7.34 9.49
C ASN A 63 -41.31 -6.07 9.66
N THR A 64 -40.70 -4.88 9.64
CA THR A 64 -41.41 -3.61 9.80
C THR A 64 -42.22 -3.27 8.55
N ASP A 65 -43.53 -3.04 8.68
CA ASP A 65 -44.32 -2.50 7.57
C ASP A 65 -44.06 -0.99 7.39
N ILE A 66 -43.18 -0.67 6.46
CA ILE A 66 -42.74 0.71 6.16
C ILE A 66 -43.93 1.61 5.76
N ASN A 67 -45.01 1.06 5.21
CA ASN A 67 -46.16 1.85 4.76
C ASN A 67 -46.99 2.40 5.93
N THR A 68 -46.90 1.79 7.10
CA THR A 68 -47.51 2.30 8.33
C THR A 68 -46.72 3.46 8.95
N LEU A 69 -45.46 3.64 8.55
CA LEU A 69 -44.61 4.73 8.98
C LEU A 69 -44.78 5.92 8.03
N ASN A 70 -45.05 7.11 8.58
CA ASN A 70 -45.15 8.34 7.80
C ASN A 70 -44.25 9.44 8.38
N GLY A 71 -43.98 10.46 7.55
CA GLY A 71 -43.22 11.66 7.92
C GLY A 71 -41.89 11.36 8.62
N SER A 72 -41.69 11.98 9.78
CA SER A 72 -40.46 11.86 10.58
C SER A 72 -40.21 10.42 11.07
N LYS A 73 -41.25 9.64 11.38
CA LYS A 73 -41.08 8.26 11.86
C LYS A 73 -40.46 7.39 10.78
N GLN A 74 -40.94 7.51 9.54
CA GLN A 74 -40.40 6.78 8.41
C GLN A 74 -38.96 7.20 8.08
N LYS A 75 -38.69 8.50 8.08
CA LYS A 75 -37.35 9.02 7.79
C LYS A 75 -36.32 8.58 8.84
N ALA A 76 -36.67 8.67 10.12
CA ALA A 76 -35.83 8.20 11.22
C ALA A 76 -35.55 6.70 11.08
N PHE A 77 -36.57 5.90 10.78
CA PHE A 77 -36.42 4.46 10.54
C PHE A 77 -35.44 4.16 9.41
N LEU A 78 -35.59 4.80 8.24
CA LEU A 78 -34.74 4.55 7.07
C LEU A 78 -33.29 5.00 7.27
N ILE A 79 -33.04 6.11 7.98
CA ILE A 79 -31.68 6.55 8.33
C ILE A 79 -31.00 5.51 9.24
N ASN A 80 -31.72 5.01 10.26
CA ASN A 80 -31.18 3.96 11.13
C ASN A 80 -30.95 2.66 10.35
N ALA A 81 -31.89 2.29 9.47
CA ALA A 81 -31.79 1.11 8.62
C ALA A 81 -30.52 1.16 7.76
N TYR A 82 -30.29 2.26 7.03
CA TYR A 82 -29.08 2.43 6.22
C TYR A 82 -27.80 2.24 7.03
N ASN A 83 -27.68 2.94 8.17
CA ASN A 83 -26.49 2.86 9.02
C ASN A 83 -26.27 1.44 9.57
N LEU A 84 -27.33 0.75 9.99
CA LEU A 84 -27.25 -0.65 10.42
C LEU A 84 -26.85 -1.59 9.28
N LEU A 85 -27.36 -1.37 8.07
CA LEU A 85 -27.04 -2.17 6.90
C LEU A 85 -25.60 -1.96 6.42
N VAL A 86 -25.06 -0.74 6.49
CA VAL A 86 -23.63 -0.50 6.25
C VAL A 86 -22.78 -1.27 7.26
N ILE A 87 -23.12 -1.21 8.55
CA ILE A 87 -22.44 -1.96 9.59
C ILE A 87 -22.53 -3.47 9.31
N LYS A 88 -23.72 -3.98 8.93
CA LYS A 88 -23.91 -5.39 8.54
C LYS A 88 -23.05 -5.80 7.35
N SER A 89 -23.02 -4.99 6.28
CA SER A 89 -22.17 -5.24 5.11
C SER A 89 -20.70 -5.34 5.50
N ILE A 90 -20.23 -4.46 6.40
CA ILE A 90 -18.84 -4.47 6.88
C ILE A 90 -18.58 -5.73 7.71
N MET A 91 -19.47 -6.07 8.66
CA MET A 91 -19.33 -7.25 9.50
C MET A 91 -19.29 -8.55 8.70
N ASP A 92 -20.06 -8.63 7.61
CA ASP A 92 -20.05 -9.79 6.71
C ASP A 92 -18.72 -9.95 5.94
N ASN A 93 -17.90 -8.90 5.89
CA ASN A 93 -16.59 -8.89 5.23
C ASN A 93 -15.43 -8.61 6.20
N TYR A 94 -15.69 -8.59 7.51
CA TYR A 94 -14.70 -8.17 8.50
C TYR A 94 -13.67 -9.29 8.78
N PRO A 95 -12.35 -9.00 8.89
CA PRO A 95 -11.72 -7.68 8.86
C PRO A 95 -11.51 -7.11 7.45
N VAL A 96 -11.79 -5.82 7.29
CA VAL A 96 -11.57 -5.07 6.05
C VAL A 96 -10.93 -3.70 6.35
N ASN A 97 -10.08 -3.19 5.45
CA ASN A 97 -9.41 -1.89 5.64
C ASN A 97 -10.21 -0.72 5.06
N SER A 98 -10.98 -0.94 3.99
CA SER A 98 -11.87 0.02 3.36
C SER A 98 -13.10 -0.66 2.79
N VAL A 99 -14.26 0.00 2.82
CA VAL A 99 -15.45 -0.46 2.08
C VAL A 99 -15.21 -0.56 0.57
N GLN A 100 -14.23 0.17 0.02
CA GLN A 100 -13.85 0.08 -1.40
C GLN A 100 -13.12 -1.22 -1.75
N ASP A 101 -12.61 -1.96 -0.77
CA ASP A 101 -11.98 -3.26 -0.99
C ASP A 101 -13.01 -4.36 -1.26
N VAL A 102 -14.29 -4.10 -0.98
CA VAL A 102 -15.40 -5.03 -1.17
C VAL A 102 -16.11 -4.70 -2.49
N ASN A 103 -16.00 -5.61 -3.46
CA ASN A 103 -16.65 -5.44 -4.75
C ASN A 103 -18.18 -5.38 -4.58
N GLY A 104 -18.80 -4.38 -5.19
CA GLY A 104 -20.25 -4.24 -5.16
C GLY A 104 -20.86 -3.81 -3.82
N PHE A 105 -20.06 -3.21 -2.93
CA PHE A 105 -20.46 -2.94 -1.54
C PHE A 105 -21.79 -2.16 -1.42
N PHE A 106 -22.03 -1.19 -2.30
CA PHE A 106 -23.19 -0.31 -2.24
C PHE A 106 -24.33 -0.67 -3.20
N ASP A 107 -24.06 -1.44 -4.25
CA ASP A 107 -24.92 -1.58 -5.44
C ASP A 107 -25.25 -3.04 -5.83
N GLN A 108 -24.58 -4.05 -5.26
CA GLN A 108 -24.87 -5.46 -5.60
C GLN A 108 -25.69 -6.17 -4.54
N LYS A 109 -25.37 -5.95 -3.26
CA LYS A 109 -26.03 -6.67 -2.17
C LYS A 109 -27.35 -6.02 -1.80
N LYS A 110 -28.43 -6.79 -1.88
CA LYS A 110 -29.78 -6.38 -1.49
C LYS A 110 -30.11 -6.81 -0.07
N TYR A 111 -30.85 -5.95 0.62
CA TYR A 111 -31.33 -6.15 1.97
C TYR A 111 -32.85 -5.99 2.00
N ARG A 112 -33.50 -6.84 2.80
CA ARG A 112 -34.93 -6.76 3.02
C ARG A 112 -35.23 -5.67 4.05
N ILE A 113 -36.10 -4.72 3.68
CA ILE A 113 -36.57 -3.65 4.56
C ILE A 113 -38.08 -3.59 4.34
N GLY A 114 -38.85 -4.05 5.33
CA GLY A 114 -40.25 -4.39 5.15
C GLY A 114 -40.47 -5.35 3.98
N ASN A 115 -41.31 -4.94 3.02
CA ASN A 115 -41.62 -5.70 1.81
C ASN A 115 -40.69 -5.39 0.63
N GLU A 116 -39.77 -4.43 0.78
CA GLU A 116 -38.83 -4.02 -0.26
C GLU A 116 -37.49 -4.76 -0.15
N SER A 117 -36.82 -4.97 -1.29
CA SER A 117 -35.47 -5.55 -1.36
C SER A 117 -34.54 -4.58 -2.08
N LEU A 118 -33.76 -3.83 -1.31
CA LEU A 118 -32.99 -2.68 -1.78
C LEU A 118 -31.49 -2.83 -1.47
N THR A 119 -30.66 -2.35 -2.38
CA THR A 119 -29.24 -2.07 -2.14
C THR A 119 -29.08 -0.82 -1.27
N LEU A 120 -27.86 -0.58 -0.76
CA LEU A 120 -27.57 0.64 -0.01
C LEU A 120 -27.79 1.90 -0.87
N ASN A 121 -27.38 1.87 -2.14
CA ASN A 121 -27.59 2.97 -3.08
C ASN A 121 -29.08 3.18 -3.43
N GLU A 122 -29.83 2.10 -3.64
CA GLU A 122 -31.28 2.20 -3.88
C GLU A 122 -32.00 2.79 -2.65
N LEU A 123 -31.64 2.35 -1.43
CA LEU A 123 -32.19 2.88 -0.18
C LEU A 123 -31.88 4.37 0.01
N GLU A 124 -30.64 4.78 -0.26
CA GLU A 124 -30.23 6.17 -0.18
C GLU A 124 -30.97 7.05 -1.21
N THR A 125 -31.08 6.58 -2.45
CA THR A 125 -31.81 7.26 -3.52
C THR A 125 -33.28 7.46 -3.13
N LEU A 126 -33.93 6.42 -2.61
CA LEU A 126 -35.30 6.49 -2.11
C LEU A 126 -35.46 7.57 -1.03
N MET A 127 -34.52 7.70 -0.09
CA MET A 127 -34.57 8.75 0.94
C MET A 127 -34.35 10.15 0.36
N ARG A 128 -33.42 10.30 -0.58
CA ARG A 128 -33.13 11.59 -1.24
C ARG A 128 -34.36 12.10 -1.98
N GLU A 129 -34.97 11.27 -2.83
CA GLU A 129 -36.13 11.64 -3.64
C GLU A 129 -37.37 11.91 -2.77
N LYS A 130 -37.62 11.06 -1.77
CA LYS A 130 -38.84 11.16 -0.95
C LYS A 130 -38.83 12.35 0.01
N PHE A 131 -37.71 12.62 0.66
CA PHE A 131 -37.65 13.62 1.73
C PHE A 131 -37.05 14.95 1.31
N ARG A 132 -36.31 15.00 0.20
CA ARG A 132 -35.68 16.22 -0.35
C ARG A 132 -35.01 17.09 0.72
N ASP A 133 -34.28 16.45 1.62
CA ASP A 133 -33.63 17.10 2.75
C ASP A 133 -32.14 16.80 2.72
N ALA A 134 -31.35 17.76 2.27
CA ALA A 134 -29.91 17.64 2.12
C ALA A 134 -29.17 17.25 3.42
N ARG A 135 -29.77 17.46 4.60
CA ARG A 135 -29.15 17.08 5.89
C ARG A 135 -28.96 15.58 6.03
N ILE A 136 -29.67 14.75 5.27
CA ILE A 136 -29.51 13.28 5.33
C ILE A 136 -28.08 12.86 4.97
N HIS A 137 -27.38 13.59 4.09
CA HIS A 137 -25.98 13.36 3.73
C HIS A 137 -25.00 13.50 4.90
N PHE A 138 -25.44 14.09 6.01
CA PHE A 138 -24.69 14.19 7.26
C PHE A 138 -25.05 13.09 8.27
N THR A 139 -25.93 12.16 7.89
CA THR A 139 -26.48 11.10 8.75
C THR A 139 -26.32 9.70 8.17
N LEU A 140 -26.20 9.58 6.85
CA LEU A 140 -25.93 8.32 6.17
C LEU A 140 -24.42 8.06 6.15
N VAL A 141 -23.96 7.19 7.04
CA VAL A 141 -22.53 6.94 7.25
C VAL A 141 -22.09 5.75 6.43
N CYS A 142 -21.35 6.02 5.36
CA CYS A 142 -20.80 5.06 4.39
C CYS A 142 -19.70 4.10 4.91
N GLY A 143 -19.39 4.10 6.21
CA GLY A 143 -18.33 3.24 6.79
C GLY A 143 -16.89 3.73 6.58
N ALA A 144 -16.68 4.86 5.89
CA ALA A 144 -15.36 5.46 5.71
C ALA A 144 -15.03 6.52 6.77
N ARG A 145 -13.75 6.72 7.04
CA ARG A 145 -13.24 7.76 7.93
C ARG A 145 -13.55 9.15 7.43
N GLY A 146 -13.70 9.36 6.12
CA GLY A 146 -14.14 10.62 5.52
C GLY A 146 -15.62 10.95 5.78
N CYS A 147 -16.45 9.96 6.09
CA CYS A 147 -17.90 10.15 6.29
C CYS A 147 -18.17 11.06 7.52
N PRO A 148 -19.35 11.66 7.62
CA PRO A 148 -19.84 12.29 8.85
C PRO A 148 -19.73 11.34 10.05
N PRO A 149 -19.56 11.85 11.29
CA PRO A 149 -19.53 11.00 12.47
C PRO A 149 -20.88 10.32 12.66
N LEU A 150 -20.85 9.01 12.93
CA LEU A 150 -22.05 8.26 13.28
C LEU A 150 -22.62 8.75 14.62
N LEU A 151 -23.94 8.90 14.70
CA LEU A 151 -24.58 9.34 15.93
C LEU A 151 -24.47 8.25 17.00
N ASN A 152 -24.16 8.64 18.24
CA ASN A 152 -24.12 7.72 19.38
C ASN A 152 -25.53 7.47 19.95
N GLY A 153 -26.40 6.92 19.12
CA GLY A 153 -27.81 6.70 19.39
C GLY A 153 -28.64 6.68 18.10
N ALA A 154 -29.86 6.17 18.18
CA ALA A 154 -30.75 6.10 17.03
C ALA A 154 -31.39 7.46 16.73
N TYR A 155 -31.72 7.68 15.46
CA TYR A 155 -32.63 8.75 15.08
C TYR A 155 -34.06 8.35 15.48
N THR A 156 -34.81 9.25 16.11
CA THR A 156 -36.20 8.97 16.55
C THR A 156 -37.14 10.03 15.99
N SER A 157 -38.41 9.67 15.78
CA SER A 157 -39.40 10.57 15.16
C SER A 157 -39.47 11.95 15.84
N ASP A 158 -39.54 11.95 17.18
CA ASP A 158 -39.77 13.17 17.97
C ASP A 158 -38.55 14.09 18.01
N MET A 159 -37.35 13.53 17.84
CA MET A 159 -36.08 14.26 17.90
C MET A 159 -35.45 14.49 16.52
N LEU A 160 -36.01 13.91 15.45
CA LEU A 160 -35.36 13.82 14.15
C LEU A 160 -34.91 15.18 13.63
N PHE A 161 -35.79 16.19 13.69
CA PHE A 161 -35.46 17.53 13.24
C PHE A 161 -34.24 18.10 13.98
N PHE A 162 -34.23 18.01 15.31
CA PHE A 162 -33.12 18.49 16.13
C PHE A 162 -31.84 17.68 15.92
N GLN A 163 -31.94 16.36 15.71
CA GLN A 163 -30.81 15.49 15.43
C GLN A 163 -30.17 15.83 14.07
N LEU A 164 -30.98 16.03 13.03
CA LEU A 164 -30.52 16.44 11.70
C LEU A 164 -29.84 17.82 11.75
N GLU A 165 -30.48 18.80 12.40
CA GLU A 165 -29.91 20.14 12.60
C GLU A 165 -28.57 20.10 13.35
N LYS A 166 -28.52 19.33 14.44
CA LYS A 166 -27.31 19.19 15.25
C LYS A 166 -26.17 18.54 14.45
N GLN A 167 -26.46 17.49 13.69
CA GLN A 167 -25.46 16.82 12.84
C GLN A 167 -24.95 17.76 11.74
N ALA A 168 -25.85 18.43 11.01
CA ALA A 168 -25.45 19.39 9.98
C ALA A 168 -24.53 20.48 10.54
N LYS A 169 -24.90 21.09 11.67
CA LYS A 169 -24.05 22.10 12.35
C LYS A 169 -22.72 21.54 12.81
N ALA A 170 -22.71 20.35 13.43
CA ALA A 170 -21.47 19.75 13.91
C ALA A 170 -20.51 19.41 12.77
N VAL A 171 -21.04 18.86 11.68
CA VAL A 171 -20.29 18.40 10.51
C VAL A 171 -19.72 19.58 9.72
N ILE A 172 -20.53 20.60 9.42
CA ILE A 172 -20.12 21.79 8.66
C ILE A 172 -19.11 22.66 9.43
N ASN A 173 -19.12 22.63 10.76
CA ASN A 173 -18.12 23.34 11.57
C ASN A 173 -16.89 22.48 11.91
N SER A 174 -16.80 21.25 11.39
CA SER A 174 -15.65 20.38 11.61
C SER A 174 -14.56 20.63 10.56
N LYS A 175 -13.30 20.73 11.01
CA LYS A 175 -12.11 20.77 10.13
C LYS A 175 -11.97 19.53 9.24
N LYS A 176 -12.69 18.46 9.58
CA LYS A 176 -12.72 17.22 8.82
C LYS A 176 -13.39 17.40 7.45
N LEU A 177 -14.44 18.22 7.37
CA LEU A 177 -15.20 18.40 6.13
C LEU A 177 -15.00 19.77 5.50
N ILE A 178 -14.59 20.79 6.27
CA ILE A 178 -14.37 22.13 5.75
C ILE A 178 -13.07 22.70 6.34
N GLN A 179 -12.12 23.04 5.47
CA GLN A 179 -10.88 23.73 5.80
C GLN A 179 -10.83 25.06 5.06
N ILE A 180 -10.59 26.14 5.80
CA ILE A 180 -10.58 27.49 5.24
C ILE A 180 -9.14 27.99 5.23
N ASP A 181 -8.69 28.43 4.07
CA ASP A 181 -7.42 29.11 3.88
C ASP A 181 -7.71 30.60 3.66
N ILE A 182 -7.47 31.39 4.71
CA ILE A 182 -7.76 32.83 4.69
C ILE A 182 -6.76 33.57 3.80
N GLU A 183 -5.49 33.14 3.79
CA GLU A 183 -4.42 33.81 3.05
C GLU A 183 -4.61 33.63 1.54
N ARG A 184 -5.00 32.43 1.12
CA ARG A 184 -5.26 32.11 -0.29
C ARG A 184 -6.68 32.42 -0.75
N ARG A 185 -7.54 32.93 0.14
CA ARG A 185 -8.97 33.18 -0.14
C ARG A 185 -9.65 31.95 -0.74
N ALA A 186 -9.40 30.78 -0.15
CA ALA A 186 -9.88 29.50 -0.64
C ALA A 186 -10.52 28.67 0.48
N VAL A 187 -11.46 27.80 0.12
CA VAL A 187 -12.06 26.84 1.03
C VAL A 187 -12.04 25.45 0.41
N GLN A 188 -11.52 24.49 1.17
CA GLN A 188 -11.57 23.08 0.83
C GLN A 188 -12.76 22.42 1.53
N ILE A 189 -13.66 21.83 0.76
CA ILE A 189 -14.86 21.15 1.26
C ILE A 189 -14.83 19.66 0.92
N SER A 190 -15.51 18.84 1.72
CA SER A 190 -15.64 17.39 1.48
C SER A 190 -16.23 17.07 0.11
N GLU A 191 -15.78 15.96 -0.51
CA GLU A 191 -16.36 15.46 -1.76
C GLU A 191 -17.84 15.12 -1.67
N ILE A 192 -18.43 15.01 -0.47
CA ILE A 192 -19.89 14.87 -0.29
C ILE A 192 -20.63 16.02 -0.99
N PHE A 193 -20.11 17.25 -0.92
CA PHE A 193 -20.68 18.41 -1.62
C PHE A 193 -20.51 18.37 -3.14
N LYS A 194 -19.59 17.53 -3.64
CA LYS A 194 -19.38 17.27 -5.06
C LYS A 194 -20.36 16.21 -5.56
N TRP A 195 -20.48 15.09 -4.83
CA TRP A 195 -21.30 13.95 -5.23
C TRP A 195 -22.79 14.23 -5.16
N TYR A 196 -23.23 15.01 -4.16
CA TYR A 196 -24.64 15.33 -3.93
C TYR A 196 -24.93 16.82 -4.13
N LYS A 197 -24.20 17.46 -5.04
CA LYS A 197 -24.27 18.90 -5.29
C LYS A 197 -25.72 19.37 -5.51
N ASP A 198 -26.50 18.65 -6.31
CA ASP A 198 -27.86 19.05 -6.69
C ASP A 198 -28.79 19.09 -5.47
N ASP A 199 -28.68 18.12 -4.56
CA ASP A 199 -29.46 18.07 -3.33
C ASP A 199 -29.19 19.30 -2.43
N PHE A 200 -27.93 19.76 -2.38
CA PHE A 200 -27.55 20.95 -1.62
C PHE A 200 -27.97 22.26 -2.28
N LEU A 201 -28.17 22.27 -3.60
CA LEU A 201 -28.51 23.47 -4.38
C LEU A 201 -30.00 23.66 -4.60
N GLU A 202 -30.84 22.69 -4.26
CA GLU A 202 -32.28 22.71 -4.56
C GLU A 202 -32.97 24.03 -4.16
N ASN A 203 -32.58 24.64 -3.04
CA ASN A 203 -33.11 25.92 -2.56
C ASN A 203 -32.01 26.97 -2.28
N HIS A 204 -30.85 26.83 -2.92
CA HIS A 204 -29.65 27.60 -2.60
C HIS A 204 -28.90 28.00 -3.88
N GLU A 205 -28.45 29.25 -3.94
CA GLU A 205 -27.76 29.79 -5.11
C GLU A 205 -26.44 29.07 -5.40
N ASN A 206 -25.71 28.70 -4.34
CA ASN A 206 -24.43 28.01 -4.44
C ASN A 206 -24.09 27.22 -3.15
N LEU A 207 -23.07 26.36 -3.22
CA LEU A 207 -22.66 25.51 -2.10
C LEU A 207 -22.27 26.32 -0.85
N LEU A 208 -21.62 27.48 -1.02
CA LEU A 208 -21.25 28.33 0.11
C LEU A 208 -22.48 28.91 0.80
N SER A 209 -23.55 29.23 0.06
CA SER A 209 -24.79 29.72 0.64
C SER A 209 -25.45 28.67 1.56
N TYR A 210 -25.51 27.41 1.13
CA TYR A 210 -25.98 26.29 1.97
C TYR A 210 -25.07 26.09 3.19
N ILE A 211 -23.75 26.00 2.96
CA ILE A 211 -22.77 25.82 4.03
C ILE A 211 -22.88 26.93 5.08
N ASN A 212 -23.02 28.18 4.65
CA ASN A 212 -23.08 29.35 5.51
C ASN A 212 -24.33 29.43 6.39
N MET A 213 -25.38 28.67 6.11
CA MET A 213 -26.52 28.53 7.02
C MET A 213 -26.14 27.87 8.34
N TYR A 214 -25.19 26.93 8.28
CA TYR A 214 -24.80 26.11 9.43
C TYR A 214 -23.45 26.53 10.04
N ARG A 215 -22.65 27.33 9.33
CA ARG A 215 -21.36 27.84 9.80
C ARG A 215 -21.52 28.85 10.94
N ARG A 216 -20.67 28.74 11.96
CA ARG A 216 -20.52 29.77 13.00
C ARG A 216 -19.87 31.03 12.45
N ASN A 217 -18.82 30.86 11.66
CA ASN A 217 -18.12 31.93 10.95
C ASN A 217 -18.36 31.74 9.45
N LYS A 218 -19.13 32.64 8.86
CA LYS A 218 -19.46 32.60 7.43
C LYS A 218 -18.18 32.67 6.59
N ILE A 219 -18.17 31.91 5.50
CA ILE A 219 -17.13 31.93 4.48
C ILE A 219 -17.53 33.01 3.46
N PRO A 220 -16.65 33.96 3.13
CA PRO A 220 -16.92 34.95 2.09
C PRO A 220 -17.29 34.28 0.75
N SER A 221 -18.24 34.86 0.03
CA SER A 221 -18.80 34.27 -1.21
C SER A 221 -17.82 34.26 -2.38
N ASP A 222 -16.74 35.04 -2.29
CA ASP A 222 -15.68 35.17 -3.28
C ASP A 222 -14.51 34.19 -3.06
N TYR A 223 -14.62 33.26 -2.10
CA TYR A 223 -13.60 32.24 -1.87
C TYR A 223 -13.65 31.13 -2.92
N GLU A 224 -12.49 30.72 -3.41
CA GLU A 224 -12.37 29.59 -4.35
C GLU A 224 -12.69 28.27 -3.64
N ILE A 225 -13.58 27.46 -4.25
CA ILE A 225 -13.96 26.14 -3.72
C ILE A 225 -13.05 25.07 -4.30
N ASN A 226 -12.36 24.37 -3.40
CA ASN A 226 -11.58 23.17 -3.70
C ASN A 226 -12.15 21.97 -2.94
N TYR A 227 -11.79 20.75 -3.33
CA TYR A 227 -12.27 19.53 -2.66
C TYR A 227 -11.17 18.83 -1.86
N LEU A 228 -11.50 18.41 -0.64
CA LEU A 228 -10.61 17.59 0.20
C LEU A 228 -10.57 16.15 -0.33
N PRO A 229 -9.41 15.49 -0.39
CA PRO A 229 -9.35 14.05 -0.66
C PRO A 229 -10.17 13.27 0.39
N TYR A 230 -11.02 12.35 -0.06
CA TYR A 230 -11.88 11.58 0.83
C TYR A 230 -11.16 10.37 1.45
N ASP A 231 -11.09 10.32 2.79
CA ASP A 231 -10.43 9.22 3.52
C ASP A 231 -11.32 7.97 3.53
N TRP A 232 -11.06 7.05 2.61
CA TRP A 232 -11.78 5.78 2.47
C TRP A 232 -11.39 4.70 3.48
N ALA A 233 -10.44 4.94 4.39
CA ALA A 233 -10.12 3.97 5.43
C ALA A 233 -11.34 3.70 6.32
N LEU A 234 -11.48 2.48 6.83
CA LEU A 234 -12.63 2.07 7.64
C LEU A 234 -12.79 2.95 8.90
N ASN A 235 -14.01 3.39 9.18
CA ASN A 235 -14.39 4.20 10.36
C ASN A 235 -14.40 3.40 11.68
N ARG A 236 -13.43 2.51 11.87
CA ARG A 236 -13.32 1.70 13.08
C ARG A 236 -12.83 2.54 14.27
N PHE A 237 -13.43 2.33 15.43
CA PHE A 237 -12.93 2.82 16.69
C PHE A 237 -11.66 2.03 17.04
N ILE A 238 -10.63 2.75 17.48
CA ILE A 238 -9.36 2.17 17.89
C ILE A 238 -9.06 2.71 19.28
N THR A 239 -8.79 1.81 20.23
CA THR A 239 -8.52 2.20 21.63
C THR A 239 -7.23 3.01 21.74
N LYS A 240 -6.99 3.69 22.86
CA LYS A 240 -5.71 4.40 23.07
C LYS A 240 -4.52 3.44 23.06
N GLU A 241 -4.67 2.27 23.67
CA GLU A 241 -3.66 1.23 23.72
C GLU A 241 -3.38 0.65 22.34
N GLU A 242 -4.41 0.39 21.53
CA GLU A 242 -4.23 -0.03 20.15
C GLU A 242 -3.68 1.10 19.28
N LYS A 243 -4.09 2.36 19.49
CA LYS A 243 -3.45 3.49 18.82
C LYS A 243 -1.98 3.58 19.17
N GLN A 244 -1.60 3.30 20.42
CA GLN A 244 -0.21 3.27 20.85
C GLN A 244 0.53 2.06 20.27
N LYS A 245 -0.05 0.86 20.25
CA LYS A 245 0.50 -0.31 19.55
C LYS A 245 0.60 -0.08 18.04
N ILE A 246 -0.37 0.60 17.42
CA ILE A 246 -0.34 1.01 16.02
C ILE A 246 0.74 2.08 15.83
N GLN A 247 0.90 3.02 16.75
CA GLN A 247 1.95 4.04 16.67
C GLN A 247 3.35 3.42 16.84
N ASP A 248 3.49 2.45 17.74
CA ASP A 248 4.70 1.66 18.00
C ASP A 248 5.01 0.65 16.88
N SER A 249 3.99 0.17 16.15
CA SER A 249 4.10 -0.68 14.96
C SER A 249 4.15 0.10 13.64
N THR A 250 3.73 1.37 13.61
CA THR A 250 4.08 2.37 12.58
C THR A 250 5.50 2.89 12.76
N GLY A 251 6.16 2.52 13.87
CA GLY A 251 7.59 2.63 13.99
C GLY A 251 8.26 1.69 12.98
N VAL A 252 8.55 2.20 11.79
CA VAL A 252 9.53 1.69 10.81
C VAL A 252 9.84 0.21 10.98
N ASN A 253 9.02 -0.64 10.38
CA ASN A 253 9.38 -2.05 10.27
C ASN A 253 10.45 -2.19 9.18
N ILE A 254 11.72 -2.23 9.59
CA ILE A 254 12.87 -2.39 8.70
C ILE A 254 12.82 -3.70 7.88
N GLN A 255 11.98 -4.67 8.26
CA GLN A 255 11.71 -5.85 7.42
C GLN A 255 11.00 -5.48 6.11
N ASN A 256 10.22 -4.39 6.08
CA ASN A 256 9.54 -3.93 4.87
C ASN A 256 10.45 -3.17 3.91
N TYR A 257 11.72 -2.98 4.27
CA TYR A 257 12.71 -2.25 3.48
C TYR A 257 13.44 -3.16 2.49
N THR A 258 12.65 -3.95 1.77
CA THR A 258 13.09 -4.84 0.70
C THR A 258 12.53 -4.39 -0.64
N PRO A 259 13.22 -4.68 -1.76
CA PRO A 259 12.67 -4.48 -3.10
C PRO A 259 11.35 -5.24 -3.37
N SER A 260 11.04 -6.27 -2.59
CA SER A 260 9.82 -7.07 -2.72
C SER A 260 8.53 -6.31 -2.36
N VAL A 261 8.65 -5.23 -1.59
CA VAL A 261 7.53 -4.36 -1.19
C VAL A 261 7.56 -3.11 -2.08
N LEU A 262 6.45 -2.83 -2.77
CA LEU A 262 6.31 -1.65 -3.61
C LEU A 262 6.26 -0.37 -2.77
N LEU A 263 6.79 0.72 -3.33
CA LEU A 263 6.59 2.07 -2.81
C LEU A 263 5.11 2.44 -2.92
N LYS A 264 4.60 3.15 -1.91
CA LYS A 264 3.24 3.71 -1.94
C LYS A 264 3.15 4.84 -2.96
N GLU A 265 1.94 5.13 -3.41
CA GLU A 265 1.69 6.29 -4.28
C GLU A 265 2.21 7.58 -3.64
N GLY A 266 3.01 8.34 -4.40
CA GLY A 266 3.68 9.56 -3.94
C GLY A 266 4.97 9.34 -3.13
N GLN A 267 5.29 8.10 -2.75
CA GLN A 267 6.54 7.77 -2.05
C GLN A 267 7.69 7.62 -3.06
N SER A 268 8.87 8.12 -2.71
CA SER A 268 10.07 8.06 -3.55
C SER A 268 11.26 7.40 -2.83
N GLU A 269 12.06 6.64 -3.58
CA GLU A 269 13.27 5.99 -3.12
C GLU A 269 14.45 6.43 -4.00
N VAL A 270 15.54 6.84 -3.35
CA VAL A 270 16.85 7.01 -3.98
C VAL A 270 17.80 5.98 -3.39
N LYS A 271 18.49 5.25 -4.26
CA LYS A 271 19.56 4.33 -3.88
C LYS A 271 20.86 4.73 -4.56
N TRP A 272 21.93 4.76 -3.78
CA TRP A 272 23.28 4.93 -4.27
C TRP A 272 24.12 3.76 -3.77
N PHE A 273 24.47 2.85 -4.68
CA PHE A 273 25.20 1.63 -4.36
C PHE A 273 26.57 1.66 -5.00
N ASN A 274 27.61 1.41 -4.21
CA ASN A 274 28.99 1.40 -4.63
C ASN A 274 29.57 0.01 -4.37
N ASN A 275 30.15 -0.61 -5.40
CA ASN A 275 30.83 -1.89 -5.34
C ASN A 275 32.28 -1.72 -5.77
N LEU A 276 33.22 -2.08 -4.90
CA LEU A 276 34.63 -2.22 -5.23
C LEU A 276 34.96 -3.72 -5.30
N TYR A 277 35.23 -4.22 -6.50
CA TYR A 277 35.75 -5.55 -6.75
C TYR A 277 37.26 -5.50 -6.99
N THR A 278 38.04 -6.40 -6.38
CA THR A 278 39.48 -6.52 -6.65
C THR A 278 39.92 -7.97 -6.70
N GLN A 279 40.84 -8.27 -7.62
CA GLN A 279 41.35 -9.62 -7.85
C GLN A 279 42.85 -9.60 -8.16
N THR A 280 43.53 -10.66 -7.75
CA THR A 280 44.90 -11.01 -8.20
C THR A 280 44.95 -12.42 -8.79
N GLN A 281 43.83 -13.12 -8.72
CA GLN A 281 43.64 -14.50 -9.14
C GLN A 281 42.34 -14.62 -9.96
N GLY A 282 42.21 -15.73 -10.66
CA GLY A 282 40.98 -16.12 -11.36
C GLY A 282 40.78 -17.62 -11.37
N PHE A 283 39.64 -18.06 -11.87
CA PHE A 283 39.33 -19.44 -12.17
C PHE A 283 39.43 -19.66 -13.69
N ASP A 284 40.22 -20.64 -14.11
CA ASP A 284 40.38 -20.99 -15.52
C ASP A 284 39.14 -21.73 -16.10
N MET A 285 39.26 -22.26 -17.32
CA MET A 285 38.17 -22.95 -18.02
C MET A 285 37.72 -24.27 -17.36
N ILE A 286 38.55 -24.85 -16.49
CA ILE A 286 38.23 -26.06 -15.72
C ILE A 286 37.98 -25.77 -14.24
N GLY A 287 38.02 -24.48 -13.85
CA GLY A 287 37.74 -24.02 -12.49
C GLY A 287 38.95 -24.07 -11.54
N LYS A 288 40.16 -24.24 -12.07
CA LYS A 288 41.39 -24.18 -11.26
C LYS A 288 41.80 -22.73 -11.02
N THR A 289 42.25 -22.43 -9.80
CA THR A 289 42.78 -21.11 -9.46
C THR A 289 44.10 -20.83 -10.18
N VAL A 290 44.18 -19.68 -10.83
CA VAL A 290 45.36 -19.16 -11.53
C VAL A 290 45.72 -17.77 -11.01
N ASN A 291 47.01 -17.48 -10.89
CA ASN A 291 47.51 -16.14 -10.51
C ASN A 291 47.70 -15.29 -11.76
N TYR A 292 47.27 -14.03 -11.73
CA TYR A 292 47.42 -13.11 -12.85
C TYR A 292 48.72 -12.30 -12.84
N GLY A 293 49.52 -12.37 -11.76
CA GLY A 293 50.76 -11.60 -11.61
C GLY A 293 50.55 -10.07 -11.50
N SER A 294 49.30 -9.62 -11.49
CA SER A 294 48.88 -8.22 -11.43
C SER A 294 47.59 -8.12 -10.63
N ARG A 295 47.17 -6.89 -10.30
CA ARG A 295 45.90 -6.59 -9.64
C ARG A 295 44.95 -5.92 -10.64
N GLY A 296 43.77 -6.50 -10.81
CA GLY A 296 42.63 -5.83 -11.41
C GLY A 296 41.71 -5.29 -10.32
N SER A 297 41.34 -4.02 -10.39
CA SER A 297 40.34 -3.41 -9.50
C SER A 297 39.26 -2.73 -10.32
N TYR A 298 38.01 -2.93 -9.92
CA TYR A 298 36.83 -2.49 -10.65
C TYR A 298 35.86 -1.87 -9.66
N PHE A 299 35.36 -0.69 -9.98
CA PHE A 299 34.41 0.04 -9.16
C PHE A 299 33.16 0.29 -9.98
N THR A 300 32.00 -0.03 -9.42
CA THR A 300 30.69 0.28 -10.00
C THR A 300 29.90 1.10 -9.01
N SER A 301 29.47 2.29 -9.42
CA SER A 301 28.59 3.18 -8.69
C SER A 301 27.27 3.29 -9.42
N VAL A 302 26.19 2.86 -8.76
CA VAL A 302 24.84 2.82 -9.33
C VAL A 302 23.96 3.80 -8.58
N PHE A 303 23.45 4.80 -9.28
CA PHE A 303 22.43 5.73 -8.80
C PHE A 303 21.08 5.29 -9.34
N GLN A 304 20.12 5.06 -8.45
CA GLN A 304 18.76 4.64 -8.79
C GLN A 304 17.75 5.60 -8.17
N PHE A 305 16.75 5.98 -8.95
CA PHE A 305 15.57 6.67 -8.48
C PHE A 305 14.34 5.83 -8.80
N MET A 306 13.39 5.75 -7.86
CA MET A 306 12.12 5.07 -8.05
C MET A 306 11.01 5.81 -7.30
N THR A 307 9.80 5.87 -7.88
CA THR A 307 8.62 6.46 -7.25
C THR A 307 7.41 5.56 -7.40
N GLY A 308 6.52 5.59 -6.40
CA GLY A 308 5.24 4.90 -6.46
C GLY A 308 4.19 5.68 -7.23
N VAL A 309 3.65 5.05 -8.28
CA VAL A 309 2.62 5.62 -9.17
C VAL A 309 1.24 5.07 -8.82
N SER A 310 1.18 3.84 -8.31
CA SER A 310 -0.05 3.23 -7.81
C SER A 310 0.29 2.14 -6.79
N THR A 311 -0.73 1.50 -6.22
CA THR A 311 -0.57 0.34 -5.33
C THR A 311 0.09 -0.88 -5.98
N LYS A 312 0.27 -0.90 -7.30
CA LYS A 312 0.83 -2.04 -8.04
C LYS A 312 2.03 -1.70 -8.92
N LEU A 313 2.40 -0.44 -9.03
CA LEU A 313 3.39 0.03 -10.00
C LEU A 313 4.30 1.08 -9.39
N ASN A 314 5.59 0.84 -9.50
CA ASN A 314 6.63 1.83 -9.33
C ASN A 314 7.37 2.01 -10.66
N ILE A 315 7.79 3.25 -10.92
CA ILE A 315 8.61 3.59 -12.08
C ILE A 315 9.86 4.31 -11.61
N GLY A 316 10.91 4.28 -12.40
CA GLY A 316 12.19 4.83 -12.03
C GLY A 316 13.17 4.83 -13.18
N ALA A 317 14.41 5.16 -12.84
CA ALA A 317 15.55 5.10 -13.74
C ALA A 317 16.82 4.85 -12.93
N GLU A 318 17.88 4.43 -13.62
CA GLU A 318 19.21 4.32 -13.02
C GLU A 318 20.33 4.72 -13.97
N VAL A 319 21.45 5.12 -13.38
CA VAL A 319 22.68 5.53 -14.04
C VAL A 319 23.86 4.84 -13.38
N TRP A 320 24.78 4.32 -14.19
CA TRP A 320 25.94 3.57 -13.74
C TRP A 320 27.22 4.32 -14.11
N LEU A 321 28.06 4.56 -13.12
CA LEU A 321 29.43 5.00 -13.30
C LEU A 321 30.36 3.83 -12.99
N LYS A 322 31.30 3.56 -13.89
CA LYS A 322 32.30 2.52 -13.72
C LYS A 322 33.71 3.10 -13.74
N SER A 323 34.58 2.50 -12.95
CA SER A 323 36.02 2.75 -12.96
C SER A 323 36.77 1.43 -12.94
N VAL A 324 37.85 1.34 -13.70
CA VAL A 324 38.75 0.18 -13.75
C VAL A 324 40.17 0.65 -13.53
N ARG A 325 40.98 -0.16 -12.86
CA ARG A 325 42.43 0.03 -12.76
C ARG A 325 43.13 -1.32 -12.74
N ASN A 326 44.05 -1.51 -13.67
CA ASN A 326 44.99 -2.62 -13.69
C ASN A 326 46.35 -2.12 -13.20
N ASP A 327 46.93 -2.80 -12.21
CA ASP A 327 48.13 -2.32 -11.53
C ASP A 327 49.00 -3.50 -11.08
N GLU A 328 50.17 -3.20 -10.53
CA GLU A 328 51.05 -4.21 -9.94
C GLU A 328 50.38 -4.89 -8.72
N ILE A 329 50.77 -6.13 -8.42
CA ILE A 329 50.10 -6.96 -7.40
C ILE A 329 50.08 -6.34 -6.00
N GLY A 330 51.13 -5.57 -5.66
CA GLY A 330 51.27 -4.85 -4.39
C GLY A 330 50.52 -3.52 -4.33
N SER A 331 49.93 -3.06 -5.44
CA SER A 331 49.19 -1.80 -5.47
C SER A 331 47.90 -1.89 -4.66
N SER A 332 47.51 -0.76 -4.04
CA SER A 332 46.27 -0.67 -3.28
C SER A 332 45.05 -0.70 -4.20
N ALA A 333 44.10 -1.57 -3.89
CA ALA A 333 42.80 -1.63 -4.56
C ALA A 333 42.00 -0.34 -4.43
N PHE A 334 42.33 0.60 -3.53
CA PHE A 334 41.61 1.87 -3.41
C PHE A 334 42.11 2.97 -4.36
N LYS A 335 43.22 2.74 -5.08
CA LYS A 335 43.75 3.75 -6.03
C LYS A 335 42.77 4.10 -7.15
N LEU A 336 41.87 3.20 -7.55
CA LEU A 336 40.85 3.53 -8.56
C LEU A 336 39.84 4.59 -8.11
N LEU A 337 39.71 4.85 -6.80
CA LEU A 337 38.84 5.92 -6.28
C LEU A 337 39.39 7.33 -6.56
N LYS A 338 40.56 7.44 -7.19
CA LYS A 338 41.04 8.68 -7.80
C LYS A 338 40.30 9.03 -9.10
N PHE A 339 39.60 8.06 -9.69
CA PHE A 339 38.82 8.23 -10.93
C PHE A 339 39.63 8.77 -12.12
N GLU A 340 40.93 8.41 -12.18
CA GLU A 340 41.84 8.76 -13.25
C GLU A 340 41.47 8.03 -14.56
N SER A 341 42.02 8.51 -15.68
CA SER A 341 41.95 7.84 -16.98
C SER A 341 43.30 7.96 -17.68
N ASP A 342 44.00 6.83 -17.78
CA ASP A 342 45.33 6.69 -18.37
C ASP A 342 45.43 5.32 -19.10
N SER A 343 46.64 4.84 -19.40
CA SER A 343 46.82 3.54 -20.06
C SER A 343 46.37 2.34 -19.21
N ASN A 344 46.31 2.51 -17.89
CA ASN A 344 46.07 1.46 -16.90
C ASN A 344 44.73 1.63 -16.17
N SER A 345 44.09 2.79 -16.29
CA SER A 345 42.86 3.13 -15.61
C SER A 345 41.87 3.84 -16.53
N ARG A 346 40.59 3.67 -16.24
CA ARG A 346 39.51 4.31 -17.01
C ARG A 346 38.30 4.52 -16.14
N THR A 347 37.69 5.70 -16.24
CA THR A 347 36.43 6.02 -15.55
C THR A 347 35.45 6.63 -16.54
N ALA A 348 34.21 6.13 -16.59
CA ALA A 348 33.15 6.72 -17.40
C ALA A 348 31.76 6.36 -16.88
N ILE A 349 30.75 7.11 -17.34
CA ILE A 349 29.35 6.69 -17.23
C ILE A 349 29.15 5.54 -18.24
N SER A 350 28.83 4.36 -17.73
CA SER A 350 28.70 3.15 -18.54
C SER A 350 27.29 2.99 -19.10
N TYR A 351 26.26 3.16 -18.25
CA TYR A 351 24.86 2.94 -18.64
C TYR A 351 23.92 3.95 -18.03
N PHE A 352 22.77 4.11 -18.68
CA PHE A 352 21.58 4.71 -18.10
C PHE A 352 20.34 3.95 -18.60
N GLY A 353 19.24 3.98 -17.85
CA GLY A 353 18.06 3.24 -18.28
C GLY A 353 16.80 3.44 -17.45
N PRO A 354 15.61 3.31 -18.07
CA PRO A 354 14.36 3.25 -17.34
C PRO A 354 14.22 1.94 -16.56
N LYS A 355 13.44 2.01 -15.49
CA LYS A 355 13.16 0.91 -14.56
C LYS A 355 11.68 0.91 -14.19
N VAL A 356 11.11 -0.28 -14.10
CA VAL A 356 9.74 -0.50 -13.64
C VAL A 356 9.73 -1.62 -12.62
N ARG A 357 8.92 -1.50 -11.57
CA ARG A 357 8.67 -2.54 -10.58
C ARG A 357 7.18 -2.71 -10.35
N PHE A 358 6.69 -3.95 -10.33
CA PHE A 358 5.27 -4.27 -10.15
C PHE A 358 5.07 -5.58 -9.39
N THR A 359 3.89 -5.76 -8.81
CA THR A 359 3.49 -7.02 -8.16
C THR A 359 2.54 -7.79 -9.08
N PRO A 360 2.97 -8.93 -9.67
CA PRO A 360 2.15 -9.68 -10.63
C PRO A 360 1.00 -10.45 -9.96
N VAL A 361 1.14 -10.83 -8.69
CA VAL A 361 0.17 -11.66 -7.95
C VAL A 361 -0.32 -10.92 -6.71
N LYS A 362 -1.57 -10.46 -6.72
CA LYS A 362 -2.16 -9.66 -5.60
C LYS A 362 -2.04 -10.33 -4.22
N LYS A 363 -2.13 -11.67 -4.16
CA LYS A 363 -2.06 -12.43 -2.90
C LYS A 363 -0.64 -12.51 -2.32
N LEU A 364 0.40 -12.27 -3.13
CA LEU A 364 1.80 -12.32 -2.70
C LEU A 364 2.31 -10.90 -2.49
N GLN A 365 1.97 -10.30 -1.36
CA GLN A 365 2.30 -8.89 -1.05
C GLN A 365 3.81 -8.62 -0.90
N ARG A 366 4.63 -9.66 -0.77
CA ARG A 366 6.10 -9.58 -0.65
C ARG A 366 6.79 -10.27 -1.83
N PHE A 367 6.14 -10.20 -2.99
CA PHE A 367 6.68 -10.62 -4.27
C PHE A 367 6.56 -9.46 -5.25
N SER A 368 7.68 -9.09 -5.88
CA SER A 368 7.70 -8.08 -6.91
C SER A 368 8.61 -8.50 -8.06
N VAL A 369 8.32 -7.97 -9.24
CA VAL A 369 9.13 -8.12 -10.44
C VAL A 369 9.61 -6.74 -10.83
N GLN A 370 10.91 -6.62 -11.08
CA GLN A 370 11.53 -5.41 -11.59
C GLN A 370 12.12 -5.69 -12.96
N SER A 371 11.92 -4.77 -13.89
CA SER A 371 12.51 -4.82 -15.22
C SER A 371 13.24 -3.50 -15.49
N THR A 372 14.48 -3.60 -15.95
CA THR A 372 15.37 -2.46 -16.23
C THR A 372 15.98 -2.66 -17.61
N TRP A 373 15.92 -1.62 -18.45
CA TRP A 373 16.59 -1.63 -19.74
C TRP A 373 17.72 -0.61 -19.74
N LEU A 374 18.96 -1.07 -19.84
CA LEU A 374 20.15 -0.23 -19.79
C LEU A 374 20.71 0.00 -21.19
N PHE A 375 20.88 1.28 -21.52
CA PHE A 375 21.52 1.73 -22.74
C PHE A 375 23.01 2.02 -22.45
N PRO A 376 23.94 1.46 -23.23
CA PRO A 376 25.34 1.79 -23.14
C PRO A 376 25.54 3.25 -23.55
N TYR A 377 26.15 4.05 -22.67
CA TYR A 377 26.41 5.46 -22.92
C TYR A 377 27.76 5.68 -23.60
N GLU A 378 28.80 5.03 -23.07
CA GLU A 378 30.15 5.11 -23.61
C GLU A 378 30.25 4.35 -24.95
N GLN A 379 30.97 4.92 -25.92
CA GLN A 379 30.99 4.39 -27.30
C GLN A 379 31.74 3.07 -27.45
N ASP A 380 32.81 2.85 -26.68
CA ASP A 380 33.63 1.63 -26.69
C ASP A 380 33.95 1.22 -25.26
N GLN A 381 33.09 0.43 -24.63
CA GLN A 381 33.28 -0.01 -23.25
C GLN A 381 34.20 -1.23 -23.10
N GLU A 382 34.29 -2.06 -24.14
CA GLU A 382 35.10 -3.28 -24.14
C GLU A 382 36.61 -2.95 -24.18
N GLY A 383 36.96 -1.74 -24.65
CA GLY A 383 38.31 -1.21 -24.58
C GLY A 383 39.17 -1.63 -25.77
N THR A 384 40.44 -1.20 -25.74
CA THR A 384 41.42 -1.47 -26.79
C THR A 384 42.77 -1.84 -26.16
N LYS A 385 43.81 -2.09 -26.95
CA LYS A 385 45.17 -2.26 -26.41
C LYS A 385 45.68 -1.07 -25.58
N ALA A 386 45.13 0.13 -25.81
CA ALA A 386 45.51 1.36 -25.11
C ALA A 386 44.54 1.77 -23.99
N LYS A 387 43.39 1.11 -23.87
CA LYS A 387 42.34 1.44 -22.89
C LYS A 387 41.81 0.19 -22.22
N PRO A 388 41.83 0.10 -20.88
CA PRO A 388 41.32 -1.08 -20.18
C PRO A 388 39.81 -1.27 -20.41
N TYR A 389 39.39 -2.54 -20.36
CA TYR A 389 37.98 -2.94 -20.40
C TYR A 389 37.22 -2.31 -19.24
N LEU A 390 36.10 -1.63 -19.55
CA LEU A 390 35.23 -0.98 -18.58
C LEU A 390 33.95 -1.78 -18.32
N SER A 391 33.30 -2.24 -19.39
CA SER A 391 32.06 -3.00 -19.36
C SER A 391 31.75 -3.60 -20.73
N GLU A 392 30.69 -4.39 -20.80
CA GLU A 392 30.13 -4.94 -22.03
C GLU A 392 29.56 -3.83 -22.93
N ASP A 393 29.95 -3.77 -24.20
CA ASP A 393 29.52 -2.69 -25.07
C ASP A 393 28.17 -2.98 -25.74
N ARG A 394 27.13 -3.13 -24.91
CA ARG A 394 25.85 -3.79 -25.24
C ARG A 394 24.66 -3.14 -24.51
N HIS A 395 23.46 -3.27 -25.06
CA HIS A 395 22.23 -3.06 -24.29
C HIS A 395 22.05 -4.19 -23.29
N ILE A 396 21.64 -3.87 -22.07
CA ILE A 396 21.39 -4.88 -21.04
C ILE A 396 19.93 -4.81 -20.63
N TRP A 397 19.22 -5.92 -20.79
CA TRP A 397 17.88 -6.06 -20.24
C TRP A 397 17.91 -6.95 -19.02
N ILE A 398 17.50 -6.39 -17.88
CA ILE A 398 17.54 -7.05 -16.57
C ILE A 398 16.11 -7.24 -16.09
N THR A 399 15.72 -8.48 -15.82
CA THR A 399 14.48 -8.82 -15.11
C THR A 399 14.83 -9.48 -13.78
N GLU A 400 14.35 -8.92 -12.67
CA GLU A 400 14.60 -9.39 -11.31
C GLU A 400 13.29 -9.77 -10.63
N PHE A 401 13.28 -10.95 -10.01
CA PHE A 401 12.19 -11.47 -9.20
C PHE A 401 12.61 -11.41 -7.74
N PHE A 402 11.93 -10.59 -6.96
CA PHE A 402 12.20 -10.41 -5.54
C PHE A 402 11.13 -11.11 -4.71
N TYR A 403 11.56 -11.89 -3.74
CA TYR A 403 10.67 -12.48 -2.75
C TYR A 403 11.30 -12.38 -1.38
N ASP A 404 10.49 -12.08 -0.37
CA ASP A 404 10.97 -12.22 0.99
C ASP A 404 9.90 -12.73 1.96
N LYS A 405 10.38 -13.49 2.93
CA LYS A 405 9.57 -14.25 3.87
C LYS A 405 10.11 -13.99 5.28
N PRO A 406 9.39 -13.24 6.10
CA PRO A 406 9.63 -13.21 7.55
C PRO A 406 9.49 -14.63 8.10
N LEU A 407 10.55 -15.12 8.74
CA LEU A 407 10.54 -16.43 9.41
C LEU A 407 10.15 -16.26 10.89
N THR A 408 10.58 -15.15 11.49
CA THR A 408 10.19 -14.69 12.83
C THR A 408 10.14 -13.15 12.85
N GLU A 409 9.83 -12.55 14.00
CA GLU A 409 9.91 -11.09 14.18
C GLU A 409 11.34 -10.53 14.01
N LYS A 410 12.37 -11.38 14.17
CA LYS A 410 13.78 -10.98 14.09
C LYS A 410 14.56 -11.64 12.95
N ILE A 411 13.94 -12.51 12.16
CA ILE A 411 14.62 -13.25 11.08
C ILE A 411 13.80 -13.17 9.80
N GLN A 412 14.45 -12.83 8.69
CA GLN A 412 13.84 -12.79 7.37
C GLN A 412 14.75 -13.44 6.34
N LEU A 413 14.13 -14.20 5.44
CA LEU A 413 14.77 -14.68 4.22
C LEU A 413 14.38 -13.75 3.07
N PHE A 414 15.36 -13.22 2.34
CA PHE A 414 15.14 -12.52 1.08
C PHE A 414 15.83 -13.29 -0.05
N SER A 415 15.16 -13.47 -1.17
CA SER A 415 15.69 -14.11 -2.36
C SER A 415 15.49 -13.24 -3.58
N ARG A 416 16.48 -13.30 -4.48
CA ARG A 416 16.43 -12.63 -5.77
C ARG A 416 16.91 -13.60 -6.84
N LEU A 417 16.06 -13.80 -7.84
CA LEU A 417 16.40 -14.46 -9.10
C LEU A 417 16.39 -13.42 -10.19
N SER A 418 17.40 -13.38 -11.05
CA SER A 418 17.50 -12.39 -12.11
C SER A 418 17.79 -13.04 -13.45
N THR A 419 17.40 -12.38 -14.54
CA THR A 419 17.79 -12.71 -15.91
C THR A 419 18.36 -11.46 -16.55
N TRP A 420 19.58 -11.56 -17.05
CA TRP A 420 20.31 -10.49 -17.71
C TRP A 420 20.54 -10.91 -19.16
N VAL A 421 20.01 -10.14 -20.09
CA VAL A 421 20.14 -10.40 -21.53
C VAL A 421 20.98 -9.29 -22.15
N TYR A 422 22.05 -9.65 -22.84
CA TYR A 422 23.03 -8.73 -23.39
C TYR A 422 22.89 -8.65 -24.91
N PHE A 423 22.23 -7.60 -25.39
CA PHE A 423 22.03 -7.37 -26.82
C PHE A 423 23.16 -6.52 -27.39
N ASP A 424 23.68 -6.92 -28.53
CA ASP A 424 24.59 -6.07 -29.28
C ASP A 424 23.93 -4.72 -29.67
N LYS A 425 24.70 -3.63 -29.66
CA LYS A 425 24.19 -2.28 -30.00
C LYS A 425 23.54 -2.22 -31.38
N LYS A 426 24.08 -3.00 -32.33
CA LYS A 426 23.59 -3.08 -33.71
C LYS A 426 22.83 -4.38 -34.00
N PHE A 427 22.67 -5.23 -32.99
CA PHE A 427 22.09 -6.57 -33.12
C PHE A 427 22.84 -7.47 -34.13
N GLU A 428 24.14 -7.25 -34.31
CA GLU A 428 24.99 -8.02 -35.23
C GLU A 428 25.76 -9.13 -34.51
N ARG A 429 26.17 -8.91 -33.25
CA ARG A 429 26.87 -9.90 -32.42
C ARG A 429 25.88 -10.78 -31.65
N GLN A 430 26.26 -12.04 -31.38
CA GLN A 430 25.44 -12.99 -30.63
C GLN A 430 25.02 -12.43 -29.26
N THR A 431 23.75 -12.63 -28.91
CA THR A 431 23.19 -12.38 -27.58
C THR A 431 23.62 -13.49 -26.62
N TYR A 432 23.93 -13.13 -25.38
CA TYR A 432 24.15 -14.10 -24.31
C TYR A 432 23.35 -13.69 -23.07
N ILE A 433 23.21 -14.64 -22.13
CA ILE A 433 22.34 -14.50 -20.97
C ILE A 433 23.12 -14.82 -19.70
N SER A 434 22.88 -14.10 -18.62
CA SER A 434 23.23 -14.54 -17.26
C SER A 434 21.96 -14.71 -16.43
N SER A 435 21.93 -15.67 -15.50
CA SER A 435 20.79 -15.82 -14.58
C SER A 435 21.19 -15.89 -13.10
N PRO A 436 21.59 -14.76 -12.50
CA PRO A 436 22.04 -14.73 -11.11
C PRO A 436 20.92 -15.12 -10.14
N ALA A 437 21.26 -15.94 -9.15
CA ALA A 437 20.38 -16.31 -8.05
C ALA A 437 21.07 -16.02 -6.72
N SER A 438 20.39 -15.28 -5.84
CA SER A 438 20.92 -14.84 -4.56
C SER A 438 19.93 -15.05 -3.42
N MET A 439 20.46 -15.38 -2.26
CA MET A 439 19.70 -15.57 -1.02
C MET A 439 20.39 -14.85 0.12
N PHE A 440 19.58 -14.20 0.96
CA PHE A 440 20.02 -13.39 2.09
C PHE A 440 19.25 -13.82 3.33
N LEU A 441 19.97 -14.21 4.38
CA LEU A 441 19.38 -14.48 5.69
C LEU A 441 19.69 -13.29 6.61
N SER A 442 18.66 -12.53 6.95
CA SER A 442 18.76 -11.31 7.74
C SER A 442 18.30 -11.53 9.18
N TRP A 443 19.07 -11.02 10.13
CA TRP A 443 18.75 -10.90 11.54
C TRP A 443 18.56 -9.42 11.90
N PHE A 444 17.51 -9.13 12.67
CA PHE A 444 17.15 -7.79 13.14
C PHE A 444 17.31 -7.72 14.67
N PRO A 445 18.51 -7.38 15.19
CA PRO A 445 18.74 -7.26 16.63
C PRO A 445 17.79 -6.25 17.31
N ASN A 446 17.47 -5.17 16.59
CA ASN A 446 16.60 -4.09 17.02
C ASN A 446 15.99 -3.38 15.79
N LYS A 447 15.26 -2.27 15.99
CA LYS A 447 14.53 -1.55 14.93
C LYS A 447 15.41 -0.67 14.02
N ILE A 448 16.73 -0.61 14.21
CA ILE A 448 17.63 0.26 13.43
C ILE A 448 18.86 -0.47 12.85
N PHE A 449 19.16 -1.68 13.31
CA PHE A 449 20.25 -2.50 12.79
C PHE A 449 19.74 -3.76 12.10
N THR A 450 20.42 -4.16 11.03
CA THR A 450 20.27 -5.47 10.38
C THR A 450 21.65 -6.06 10.18
N ILE A 451 21.80 -7.36 10.43
CA ILE A 451 23.00 -8.13 10.09
C ILE A 451 22.53 -9.26 9.18
N TYR A 452 23.24 -9.51 8.09
CA TYR A 452 22.83 -10.57 7.17
C TYR A 452 24.03 -11.31 6.58
N GLY A 453 23.80 -12.58 6.27
CA GLY A 453 24.67 -13.39 5.42
C GLY A 453 24.03 -13.58 4.05
N MET A 454 24.85 -13.70 3.00
CA MET A 454 24.37 -13.91 1.64
C MET A 454 25.19 -14.95 0.88
N VAL A 455 24.54 -15.56 -0.09
CA VAL A 455 25.15 -16.41 -1.11
C VAL A 455 24.57 -16.02 -2.47
N GLU A 456 25.41 -15.98 -3.50
CA GLU A 456 24.98 -15.70 -4.87
C GLU A 456 25.72 -16.60 -5.86
N PHE A 457 24.96 -17.21 -6.75
CA PHE A 457 25.46 -17.97 -7.88
C PHE A 457 25.14 -17.22 -9.18
N TRP A 458 26.17 -16.97 -9.99
CA TRP A 458 26.08 -16.18 -11.21
C TRP A 458 26.51 -16.98 -12.44
N PRO A 459 25.61 -17.77 -13.05
CA PRO A 459 25.90 -18.47 -14.30
C PRO A 459 25.69 -17.56 -15.52
N THR A 460 26.55 -17.74 -16.52
CA THR A 460 26.43 -17.13 -17.85
C THR A 460 26.37 -18.22 -18.92
N TYR A 461 25.43 -18.05 -19.84
CA TYR A 461 25.10 -18.95 -20.94
C TYR A 461 25.53 -18.31 -22.25
N GLY A 462 26.41 -19.00 -22.97
CA GLY A 462 26.84 -18.66 -24.33
C GLY A 462 26.70 -19.89 -25.21
N ASN A 463 27.78 -20.31 -25.87
CA ASN A 463 27.77 -21.51 -26.72
C ASN A 463 27.53 -22.83 -25.97
N ASN A 464 27.82 -22.87 -24.67
CA ASN A 464 27.61 -24.02 -23.80
C ASN A 464 26.75 -23.66 -22.58
N LEU A 465 26.05 -24.66 -22.03
CA LEU A 465 25.43 -24.55 -20.70
C LEU A 465 26.56 -24.29 -19.66
N PHE A 466 26.48 -23.18 -18.93
CA PHE A 466 27.54 -22.69 -18.02
C PHE A 466 28.87 -22.40 -18.73
N SER A 467 28.84 -21.44 -19.65
CA SER A 467 30.03 -20.95 -20.35
C SER A 467 31.01 -20.26 -19.38
N SER A 468 30.50 -19.52 -18.40
CA SER A 468 31.23 -19.08 -17.21
C SER A 468 30.29 -19.06 -16.00
N TYR A 469 30.86 -19.15 -14.79
CA TYR A 469 30.11 -18.92 -13.57
C TYR A 469 31.00 -18.53 -12.40
N PHE A 470 30.40 -17.99 -11.34
CA PHE A 470 31.00 -17.93 -10.02
C PHE A 470 29.96 -18.15 -8.93
N LEU A 471 30.42 -18.59 -7.76
CA LEU A 471 29.71 -18.62 -6.50
C LEU A 471 30.43 -17.70 -5.53
N GLN A 472 29.71 -16.73 -4.97
CA GLN A 472 30.22 -15.86 -3.92
C GLN A 472 29.37 -15.97 -2.66
N SER A 473 30.00 -15.70 -1.52
CA SER A 473 29.29 -15.55 -0.25
C SER A 473 29.81 -14.34 0.50
N GLY A 474 29.01 -13.82 1.41
CA GLY A 474 29.37 -12.61 2.12
C GLY A 474 28.56 -12.34 3.37
N VAL A 475 29.00 -11.34 4.10
CA VAL A 475 28.33 -10.82 5.29
C VAL A 475 28.21 -9.31 5.18
N GLY A 476 27.07 -8.80 5.59
CA GLY A 476 26.77 -7.38 5.52
C GLY A 476 25.91 -6.91 6.69
N GLY A 477 25.75 -5.61 6.75
CA GLY A 477 24.94 -4.95 7.77
C GLY A 477 24.29 -3.69 7.24
N LYS A 478 23.14 -3.36 7.82
CA LYS A 478 22.40 -2.13 7.54
C LYS A 478 22.16 -1.35 8.82
N TYR A 479 22.21 -0.03 8.70
CA TYR A 479 21.96 0.90 9.79
C TYR A 479 21.03 2.04 9.36
N GLN A 480 19.96 2.24 10.11
CA GLN A 480 19.02 3.34 9.93
C GLN A 480 19.57 4.61 10.60
N VAL A 481 20.30 5.44 9.84
CA VAL A 481 20.82 6.74 10.30
C VAL A 481 19.68 7.67 10.71
N ILE A 482 18.66 7.77 9.85
CA ILE A 482 17.40 8.43 10.17
C ILE A 482 16.32 7.37 10.01
N LYS A 483 15.70 6.99 11.13
CA LYS A 483 14.74 5.88 11.19
C LYS A 483 13.67 6.01 10.10
N GLY A 484 13.75 5.11 9.11
CA GLY A 484 12.79 4.99 8.02
C GLY A 484 12.93 5.99 6.88
N VAL A 485 13.95 6.83 6.93
CA VAL A 485 14.25 7.84 5.91
C VAL A 485 15.61 7.56 5.29
N LEU A 486 16.66 7.35 6.09
CA LEU A 486 18.03 7.20 5.62
C LEU A 486 18.66 5.92 6.18
N GLU A 487 19.13 5.05 5.28
CA GLU A 487 19.81 3.80 5.59
C GLU A 487 21.20 3.77 4.94
N LEU A 488 22.16 3.26 5.71
CA LEU A 488 23.48 2.88 5.22
C LEU A 488 23.62 1.37 5.20
N GLU A 489 24.32 0.84 4.21
CA GLU A 489 24.58 -0.59 4.04
C GLU A 489 26.06 -0.82 3.76
N ILE A 490 26.64 -1.83 4.40
CA ILE A 490 27.97 -2.34 4.10
C ILE A 490 27.90 -3.84 3.82
N LEU A 491 28.71 -4.33 2.89
CA LEU A 491 28.77 -5.75 2.55
C LEU A 491 30.16 -6.13 2.03
N TYR A 492 30.71 -7.20 2.58
CA TYR A 492 31.91 -7.87 2.09
C TYR A 492 31.54 -9.21 1.45
N THR A 493 32.11 -9.54 0.30
CA THR A 493 31.97 -10.87 -0.33
C THR A 493 33.32 -11.45 -0.76
N ASP A 494 33.38 -12.78 -0.79
CA ASP A 494 34.49 -13.56 -1.30
C ASP A 494 34.01 -14.53 -2.38
N PHE A 495 34.82 -14.73 -3.42
CA PHE A 495 34.51 -15.61 -4.54
C PHE A 495 35.07 -17.00 -4.24
N LEU A 496 34.19 -17.97 -4.02
CA LEU A 496 34.56 -19.28 -3.49
C LEU A 496 34.93 -20.28 -4.57
N VAL A 497 34.17 -20.28 -5.67
CA VAL A 497 34.29 -21.23 -6.78
C VAL A 497 33.90 -20.50 -8.05
N GLY A 498 34.54 -20.84 -9.16
CA GLY A 498 34.14 -20.32 -10.47
C GLY A 498 34.72 -21.10 -11.63
N LYS A 499 34.33 -20.69 -12.83
CA LYS A 499 34.84 -21.16 -14.12
C LYS A 499 34.88 -19.99 -15.07
N ASN A 500 36.02 -19.76 -15.71
CA ASN A 500 36.25 -18.65 -16.61
C ASN A 500 35.77 -17.31 -16.00
N SER A 501 36.19 -17.05 -14.78
CA SER A 501 35.72 -15.94 -13.96
C SER A 501 36.82 -15.45 -13.02
N GLY A 502 36.62 -14.26 -12.46
CA GLY A 502 37.53 -13.71 -11.47
C GLY A 502 37.48 -14.45 -10.14
N ASN A 503 38.60 -14.45 -9.41
CA ASN A 503 38.70 -14.93 -8.04
C ASN A 503 39.19 -13.76 -7.18
N GLY A 504 38.22 -13.04 -6.62
CA GLY A 504 38.46 -11.79 -5.93
C GLY A 504 37.46 -11.56 -4.81
N LYS A 505 37.45 -10.31 -4.34
CA LYS A 505 36.64 -9.88 -3.19
C LYS A 505 35.89 -8.61 -3.54
N THR A 506 34.71 -8.43 -2.92
CA THR A 506 33.98 -7.16 -3.03
C THR A 506 33.87 -6.44 -1.70
N PHE A 507 33.91 -5.11 -1.76
CA PHE A 507 33.60 -4.19 -0.68
C PHE A 507 32.50 -3.26 -1.17
N ASN A 508 31.35 -3.30 -0.50
CA ASN A 508 30.16 -2.59 -0.94
C ASN A 508 29.75 -1.56 0.10
N LEU A 509 29.31 -0.40 -0.39
CA LEU A 509 28.74 0.68 0.41
C LEU A 509 27.45 1.17 -0.28
N GLY A 510 26.33 1.00 0.40
CA GLY A 510 25.01 1.45 -0.04
C GLY A 510 24.49 2.59 0.81
N VAL A 511 23.83 3.54 0.15
CA VAL A 511 22.98 4.56 0.77
C VAL A 511 21.60 4.44 0.19
N ARG A 512 20.58 4.43 1.05
CA ARG A 512 19.18 4.46 0.63
C ARG A 512 18.44 5.57 1.36
N MET A 513 17.75 6.40 0.59
CA MET A 513 16.86 7.43 1.09
C MET A 513 15.42 7.15 0.66
N LEU A 514 14.48 7.27 1.59
CA LEU A 514 13.05 7.04 1.38
C LEU A 514 12.30 8.30 1.82
N ARG A 515 11.43 8.82 0.94
CA ARG A 515 10.64 10.03 1.18
C ARG A 515 9.16 9.80 0.94
#